data_AF-A0A7W5SEC3-F1
#
_entry.id   AF-A0A7W5SEC3-F1
#
_cell.length_a   1.000
_cell.length_b   1.000
_cell.length_c   1.000
_cell.angle_alpha   90.00
_cell.angle_beta   90.00
_cell.angle_gamma   90.00
#
_symmetry.space_group_name_H-M   'P 1'
#
loop_
_entity.id
_entity.type
_entity.pdbx_description
1 polymer ?
#
loop_
_entity_poly.entity_id
_entity_poly.type
_entity_poly.pdbx_seq_one_letter_code
_entity_poly.pdbx_strand_id
1 'polypeptide(L)'
;MYERLFVDPEIKALFDLAAQKSGEQPKRLAAAILAFAQNADKLDALKPAIERIAARHIATHIKPEHYPAVANALLPAIKDVLGDAVDESVLAAWGEAYWFLAEVLISREKTLYAEAA
;
A
#
# COMPACT_ATOMS: atom_id res chain seq x y z
N MET A 1 10.44 6.44 -2.00
CA MET A 1 9.58 5.51 -1.23
C MET A 1 10.34 4.24 -0.85
N TYR A 2 10.68 3.35 -1.78
CA TYR A 2 11.36 2.09 -1.45
C TYR A 2 12.70 2.24 -0.74
N GLU A 3 13.49 3.27 -1.06
CA GLU A 3 14.73 3.58 -0.34
C GLU A 3 14.49 3.84 1.15
N ARG A 4 13.35 4.47 1.50
CA ARG A 4 12.94 4.68 2.91
C ARG A 4 12.41 3.40 3.54
N LEU A 5 11.61 2.66 2.78
CA LEU A 5 10.96 1.44 3.23
C LEU A 5 11.97 0.32 3.55
N PHE A 6 13.02 0.21 2.74
CA PHE A 6 14.01 -0.87 2.85
C PHE A 6 15.18 -0.56 3.78
N VAL A 7 15.10 0.53 4.55
CA VAL A 7 15.97 0.75 5.72
C VAL A 7 15.72 -0.33 6.76
N ASP A 8 14.46 -0.79 6.88
CA ASP A 8 14.09 -1.93 7.71
C ASP A 8 14.34 -3.25 6.95
N PRO A 9 15.29 -4.09 7.40
CA PRO A 9 15.60 -5.36 6.74
C PRO A 9 14.47 -6.39 6.80
N GLU A 10 13.66 -6.38 7.86
CA GLU A 10 12.54 -7.32 8.03
C GLU A 10 11.44 -6.98 7.03
N ILE A 11 11.12 -5.70 6.90
CA ILE A 11 10.18 -5.23 5.88
C ILE A 11 10.72 -5.53 4.48
N LYS A 12 12.00 -5.26 4.22
CA LYS A 12 12.63 -5.55 2.92
C LYS A 12 12.52 -7.03 2.53
N ALA A 13 12.61 -7.94 3.49
CA ALA A 13 12.50 -9.38 3.25
C ALA A 13 11.11 -9.82 2.74
N LEU A 14 10.07 -9.02 2.97
CA LEU A 14 8.71 -9.28 2.49
C LEU A 14 8.51 -8.95 1.00
N PHE A 15 9.48 -8.28 0.36
CA PHE A 15 9.36 -7.83 -1.03
C PHE A 15 10.11 -8.74 -2.00
N ASP A 16 9.52 -8.90 -3.19
CA ASP A 16 10.20 -9.51 -4.33
C ASP A 16 11.25 -8.54 -4.90
N LEU A 17 12.52 -8.76 -4.55
CA LEU A 17 13.63 -7.93 -4.98
C LEU A 17 13.89 -7.99 -6.50
N ALA A 18 13.44 -9.03 -7.20
CA ALA A 18 13.55 -9.10 -8.65
C ALA A 18 12.56 -8.13 -9.32
N ALA A 19 11.30 -8.13 -8.86
CA ALA A 19 10.28 -7.17 -9.29
C ALA A 19 10.62 -5.72 -8.91
N GLN A 20 11.37 -5.54 -7.82
CA GLN A 20 11.92 -4.23 -7.45
C GLN A 20 13.00 -3.76 -8.44
N LYS A 21 13.99 -4.61 -8.75
CA LYS A 21 15.10 -4.25 -9.66
C LYS A 21 14.61 -3.98 -11.08
N SER A 22 13.55 -4.66 -11.53
CA SER A 22 12.94 -4.43 -12.85
C SER A 22 12.09 -3.15 -12.92
N GLY A 23 11.80 -2.52 -11.78
CA GLY A 23 10.91 -1.35 -11.69
C GLY A 23 9.42 -1.69 -11.81
N GLU A 24 9.04 -2.96 -11.85
CA GLU A 24 7.65 -3.40 -11.94
C GLU A 24 6.88 -3.13 -10.63
N GLN A 25 7.53 -3.31 -9.49
CA GLN A 25 6.95 -3.10 -8.17
C GLN A 25 6.53 -1.63 -7.91
N PRO A 26 7.36 -0.60 -8.21
CA PRO A 26 6.93 0.80 -8.23
C PRO A 26 5.72 1.08 -9.15
N LYS A 27 5.69 0.49 -10.35
CA LYS A 27 4.56 0.68 -11.29
C LYS A 27 3.27 0.09 -10.76
N ARG A 28 3.31 -1.11 -10.18
CA ARG A 28 2.15 -1.76 -9.56
C ARG A 28 1.58 -0.92 -8.42
N LEU A 29 2.44 -0.38 -7.56
CA LEU A 29 2.01 0.49 -6.47
C LEU A 29 1.37 1.79 -6.99
N ALA A 30 2.00 2.46 -7.95
CA ALA A 30 1.44 3.67 -8.55
C ALA A 30 0.07 3.43 -9.22
N ALA A 31 -0.08 2.31 -9.94
CA ALA A 31 -1.35 1.93 -10.55
C ALA A 31 -2.44 1.64 -9.51
N ALA A 32 -2.10 0.99 -8.40
CA ALA A 32 -3.04 0.72 -7.31
C ALA A 32 -3.50 2.02 -6.62
N ILE A 33 -2.57 2.93 -6.35
CA ILE A 33 -2.84 4.26 -5.78
C ILE A 33 -3.74 5.08 -6.71
N LEU A 34 -3.43 5.09 -8.01
CA LEU A 34 -4.24 5.81 -9.01
C LEU A 34 -5.65 5.21 -9.12
N ALA A 35 -5.77 3.88 -9.17
CA ALA A 35 -7.05 3.20 -9.22
C ALA A 35 -7.91 3.48 -7.98
N PHE A 36 -7.28 3.52 -6.80
CA PHE A 36 -7.95 3.92 -5.57
C PHE A 36 -8.42 5.38 -5.64
N ALA A 37 -7.55 6.31 -6.02
CA ALA A 37 -7.90 7.73 -6.13
C ALA A 37 -9.03 7.99 -7.14
N GLN A 38 -9.07 7.25 -8.26
CA GLN A 38 -10.12 7.35 -9.28
C GLN A 38 -11.46 6.74 -8.87
N ASN A 39 -11.49 5.90 -7.83
CA ASN A 39 -12.67 5.16 -7.40
C ASN A 39 -12.90 5.29 -5.88
N ALA A 40 -12.38 6.34 -5.24
CA ALA A 40 -12.46 6.52 -3.79
C ALA A 40 -13.92 6.59 -3.29
N ASP A 41 -14.84 7.02 -4.15
CA ASP A 41 -16.29 7.08 -3.96
C ASP A 41 -17.03 5.79 -4.39
N LYS A 42 -16.33 4.83 -5.00
CA LYS A 42 -16.88 3.62 -5.63
C LYS A 42 -16.20 2.36 -5.13
N LEU A 43 -16.27 2.14 -3.81
CA LEU A 43 -15.63 1.00 -3.14
C LEU A 43 -16.04 -0.36 -3.72
N ASP A 44 -17.27 -0.50 -4.21
CA ASP A 44 -17.72 -1.73 -4.87
C ASP A 44 -16.92 -2.06 -6.14
N ALA A 45 -16.48 -1.04 -6.90
CA ALA A 45 -15.65 -1.22 -8.09
C ALA A 45 -14.23 -1.70 -7.73
N LEU A 46 -13.79 -1.46 -6.50
CA LEU A 46 -12.48 -1.87 -6.00
C LEU A 46 -12.46 -3.30 -5.45
N LYS A 47 -13.62 -3.93 -5.21
CA LYS A 47 -13.71 -5.30 -4.66
C LYS A 47 -12.80 -6.32 -5.36
N PRO A 48 -12.80 -6.46 -6.70
CA PRO A 48 -11.92 -7.43 -7.36
C PRO A 48 -10.43 -7.14 -7.17
N ALA A 49 -10.05 -5.86 -7.02
CA ALA A 49 -8.68 -5.48 -6.76
C ALA A 49 -8.30 -5.80 -5.31
N ILE A 50 -9.17 -5.47 -4.35
CA ILE A 50 -9.00 -5.78 -2.93
C ILE A 50 -8.79 -7.28 -2.72
N GLU A 51 -9.61 -8.14 -3.32
CA GLU A 51 -9.47 -9.60 -3.20
C GLU A 51 -8.11 -10.10 -3.72
N ARG A 52 -7.65 -9.59 -4.88
CA ARG A 52 -6.33 -9.98 -5.41
C ARG A 52 -5.19 -9.51 -4.51
N ILE A 53 -5.27 -8.29 -3.98
CA ILE A 53 -4.24 -7.72 -3.11
C ILE A 53 -4.19 -8.52 -1.80
N ALA A 54 -5.34 -8.72 -1.15
CA ALA A 54 -5.45 -9.48 0.08
C ALA A 54 -4.91 -10.91 -0.08
N ALA A 55 -5.30 -11.63 -1.15
CA ALA A 55 -4.77 -12.96 -1.42
C ALA A 55 -3.24 -12.98 -1.58
N ARG A 56 -2.67 -11.97 -2.24
CA ARG A 56 -1.21 -11.83 -2.34
C ARG A 56 -0.58 -11.55 -0.99
N HIS A 57 -1.17 -10.68 -0.18
CA HIS A 57 -0.70 -10.33 1.16
C HIS A 57 -0.64 -11.54 2.09
N ILE A 58 -1.68 -12.39 2.08
CA ILE A 58 -1.67 -13.68 2.80
C ILE A 58 -0.52 -14.56 2.32
N ALA A 59 -0.36 -14.72 1.00
CA ALA A 59 0.70 -15.55 0.41
C ALA A 59 2.12 -15.05 0.73
N THR A 60 2.28 -13.78 1.09
CA THR A 60 3.56 -13.17 1.49
C THR A 60 3.62 -12.83 2.97
N HIS A 61 2.72 -13.40 3.79
CA HIS A 61 2.69 -13.23 5.25
C HIS A 61 2.65 -11.78 5.74
N ILE A 62 1.95 -10.91 5.01
CA ILE A 62 1.73 -9.52 5.44
C ILE A 62 0.80 -9.50 6.65
N LYS A 63 1.12 -8.64 7.61
CA LYS A 63 0.40 -8.47 8.87
C LYS A 63 0.03 -7.00 9.08
N PRO A 64 -0.94 -6.71 9.97
CA PRO A 64 -1.31 -5.34 10.32
C PRO A 64 -0.11 -4.46 10.75
N GLU A 65 0.86 -5.05 11.45
CA GLU A 65 2.08 -4.36 11.92
C GLU A 65 3.01 -3.88 10.80
N HIS A 66 2.86 -4.36 9.56
CA HIS A 66 3.68 -3.93 8.42
C HIS A 66 3.14 -2.67 7.73
N TYR A 67 1.86 -2.34 7.88
CA TYR A 67 1.23 -1.18 7.22
C TYR A 67 1.87 0.16 7.63
N PRO A 68 2.16 0.43 8.92
CA PRO A 68 2.84 1.66 9.32
C PRO A 68 4.16 1.93 8.57
N ALA A 69 4.94 0.89 8.24
CA ALA A 69 6.19 1.04 7.50
C ALA A 69 5.96 1.63 6.10
N VAL A 70 4.92 1.17 5.41
CA VAL A 70 4.53 1.68 4.10
C VAL A 70 4.03 3.13 4.20
N ALA A 71 3.20 3.46 5.19
CA ALA A 71 2.72 4.83 5.42
C ALA A 71 3.89 5.81 5.62
N ASN A 72 4.82 5.45 6.51
CA ASN A 72 6.00 6.25 6.86
C ASN A 72 6.96 6.44 5.67
N ALA A 73 6.98 5.51 4.72
CA ALA A 73 7.79 5.61 3.51
C ALA A 73 7.08 6.34 2.36
N LEU A 74 5.74 6.20 2.26
CA LEU A 74 4.94 6.70 1.16
C LEU A 74 4.69 8.20 1.25
N LEU A 75 4.18 8.70 2.38
CA LEU A 75 3.79 10.12 2.51
C LEU A 75 4.98 11.08 2.31
N PRO A 76 6.16 10.85 2.91
CA PRO A 76 7.33 11.70 2.61
C PRO A 76 7.78 11.58 1.16
N ALA A 77 7.64 10.41 0.54
CA ALA A 77 7.98 10.24 -0.87
C ALA A 77 7.02 10.96 -1.83
N ILE A 78 5.73 11.07 -1.48
CA ILE A 78 4.77 11.90 -2.21
C ILE A 78 5.21 13.36 -2.14
N LYS A 79 5.57 13.85 -0.95
CA LYS A 79 6.06 15.21 -0.74
C LYS A 79 7.33 15.51 -1.55
N ASP A 80 8.31 14.62 -1.56
CA ASP A 80 9.54 14.85 -2.33
C ASP A 80 9.32 14.94 -3.84
N VAL A 81 8.40 14.14 -4.37
CA VAL A 81 8.15 14.08 -5.81
C VAL A 81 7.33 15.28 -6.27
N LEU A 82 6.34 15.69 -5.48
CA LEU A 82 5.43 16.76 -5.85
C LEU A 82 5.88 18.15 -5.35
N GLY A 83 6.82 18.20 -4.41
CA GLY A 83 7.40 19.44 -3.89
C GLY A 83 6.34 20.40 -3.39
N ASP A 84 6.45 21.67 -3.81
CA ASP A 84 5.52 22.74 -3.42
C ASP A 84 4.10 22.58 -4.01
N ALA A 85 3.87 21.60 -4.89
CA ALA A 85 2.53 21.32 -5.43
C ALA A 85 1.64 20.55 -4.44
N VAL A 86 2.19 20.07 -3.32
CA VAL A 86 1.43 19.41 -2.25
C VAL A 86 1.54 20.25 -0.99
N ASP A 87 0.43 20.87 -0.60
CA ASP A 87 0.28 21.47 0.71
C ASP A 87 -0.02 20.42 1.80
N GLU A 88 -0.04 20.86 3.06
CA GLU A 88 -0.30 19.98 4.20
C GLU A 88 -1.69 19.33 4.15
N SER A 89 -2.68 20.01 3.58
CA SER A 89 -4.05 19.49 3.47
C SER A 89 -4.13 18.34 2.48
N VAL A 90 -3.44 18.43 1.35
CA VAL A 90 -3.35 17.37 0.34
C VAL A 90 -2.60 16.17 0.92
N LEU A 91 -1.51 16.40 1.66
CA LEU A 91 -0.76 15.32 2.29
C LEU A 91 -1.58 14.60 3.38
N ALA A 92 -2.37 15.35 4.15
CA ALA A 92 -3.31 14.79 5.14
C ALA A 92 -4.38 13.92 4.46
N ALA A 93 -4.99 14.40 3.37
CA ALA A 93 -5.97 13.64 2.61
C ALA A 93 -5.38 12.34 2.04
N TRP A 94 -4.11 12.35 1.59
CA TRP A 94 -3.40 11.13 1.19
C TRP A 94 -3.18 10.17 2.36
N GLY A 95 -2.90 10.69 3.56
CA GLY A 95 -2.79 9.89 4.77
C GLY A 95 -4.10 9.20 5.15
N GLU A 96 -5.21 9.94 5.13
CA GLU A 96 -6.55 9.40 5.38
C GLU A 96 -6.94 8.34 4.33
N ALA A 97 -6.71 8.62 3.05
CA ALA A 97 -6.92 7.69 1.95
C ALA A 97 -6.14 6.38 2.12
N TYR A 98 -4.86 6.49 2.49
CA TYR A 98 -4.01 5.31 2.74
C TYR A 98 -4.59 4.46 3.87
N TRP A 99 -4.90 5.08 5.01
CA TRP A 99 -5.38 4.35 6.19
C TRP A 99 -6.76 3.74 5.97
N PHE A 100 -7.64 4.44 5.27
CA PHE A 100 -8.92 3.89 4.86
C PHE A 100 -8.75 2.59 4.06
N LEU A 101 -7.89 2.58 3.04
CA LEU A 101 -7.64 1.37 2.24
C LEU A 101 -6.93 0.29 3.07
N ALA A 102 -5.99 0.67 3.93
CA ALA A 102 -5.27 -0.24 4.82
C ALA A 102 -6.25 -0.98 5.75
N GLU A 103 -7.19 -0.28 6.38
CA GLU A 103 -8.19 -0.90 7.25
C GLU A 103 -9.09 -1.91 6.51
N VAL A 104 -9.50 -1.58 5.29
CA VAL A 104 -10.28 -2.50 4.43
C VAL A 104 -9.48 -3.78 4.14
N LEU A 105 -8.21 -3.64 3.77
CA LEU A 105 -7.33 -4.78 3.49
C LEU A 105 -7.05 -5.61 4.74
N ILE A 106 -6.70 -4.97 5.86
CA ILE A 106 -6.45 -5.63 7.16
C ILE A 106 -7.67 -6.43 7.60
N SER A 107 -8.87 -5.84 7.49
CA SER A 107 -10.11 -6.52 7.82
C SER A 107 -10.33 -7.76 6.94
N ARG A 108 -10.12 -7.62 5.63
CA ARG A 108 -10.27 -8.75 4.69
C ARG A 108 -9.22 -9.85 4.92
N GLU A 109 -7.97 -9.47 5.13
CA GLU A 109 -6.85 -10.37 5.40
C GLU A 109 -7.06 -11.14 6.69
N LYS A 110 -7.60 -10.51 7.74
CA LYS A 110 -7.96 -11.19 8.98
C LYS A 110 -8.94 -12.34 8.73
N THR A 111 -9.95 -12.12 7.90
CA THR A 111 -10.90 -13.17 7.50
C THR A 111 -10.20 -14.30 6.74
N LEU A 112 -9.35 -13.96 5.76
CA LEU A 112 -8.63 -14.97 4.97
C LEU A 112 -7.65 -15.79 5.81
N TYR A 113 -6.95 -15.17 6.76
CA TYR A 113 -6.09 -15.89 7.70
C TYR A 113 -6.88 -16.86 8.59
N ALA A 114 -8.09 -16.49 9.01
CA ALA A 114 -8.96 -17.36 9.80
C ALA A 114 -9.54 -18.53 8.99
N GLU A 115 -9.81 -18.34 7.69
CA GLU A 115 -10.27 -19.39 6.77
C GLU A 115 -9.17 -20.39 6.41
N ALA A 116 -7.90 -19.97 6.46
CA ALA A 116 -6.75 -20.79 6.14
C ALA A 116 -6.18 -21.60 7.33
N ALA A 117 -6.69 -21.35 8.54
CA ALA A 117 -6.30 -22.03 9.78
C ALA A 117 -7.11 -23.31 10.01
#